data_AF-A0A2D8CJM4-F1
#
_entry.id   AF-A0A2D8CJM4-F1
#
_cell.length_a   1.000
_cell.length_b   1.000
_cell.length_c   1.000
_cell.angle_alpha   90.00
_cell.angle_beta   90.00
_cell.angle_gamma   90.00
#
_symmetry.space_group_name_H-M   'P 1'
#
loop_
_entity.id
_entity.type
_entity.pdbx_description
1 polymer ?
#
loop_
_entity_poly.entity_id
_entity_poly.type
_entity_poly.pdbx_seq_one_letter_code
_entity_poly.pdbx_strand_id
1 'polypeptide(L)'
;MENSRENEIRQQIDAYVKGELTEEEIKDLWTEFAKNPELLDILEIEVNVKEVIEREALSSVKPTISKLPSWTWHAAAAAVIAIIALVQLFQVNTPTEMNQFVVQNIEPGQLETSDGVRAKDIRITTADSLLNLGFEAIVSGNENRALQLFDEVISKYDEEPYGSKAFLNKGIVLYNESEYDEAIEAFKESANRVEDSRMILEKAYWYLGNALINIGELEEARSAVYEAYKLEGIFRKPAFRLLKKLSSDLGNVDYEEFDTEQLD
;
A
#
# COMPACT_ATOMS: atom_id res chain seq x y z
N MET A 1 -16.96 -23.44 -25.93
CA MET A 1 -15.52 -23.42 -26.25
C MET A 1 -14.69 -23.13 -25.00
N GLU A 2 -15.12 -22.18 -24.16
CA GLU A 2 -14.46 -21.81 -22.89
C GLU A 2 -14.21 -22.98 -21.93
N ASN A 3 -15.20 -23.86 -21.75
CA ASN A 3 -15.11 -25.03 -20.86
C ASN A 3 -14.10 -26.11 -21.32
N SER A 4 -13.74 -26.19 -22.62
CA SER A 4 -12.70 -27.15 -23.07
C SER A 4 -11.31 -26.70 -22.67
N ARG A 5 -11.03 -25.41 -22.85
CA ARG A 5 -9.73 -24.81 -22.59
C ARG A 5 -9.41 -24.76 -21.10
N GLU A 6 -10.40 -24.48 -20.26
CA GLU A 6 -10.22 -24.51 -18.80
C GLU A 6 -9.88 -25.92 -18.31
N ASN A 7 -10.52 -26.96 -18.86
CA ASN A 7 -10.22 -28.35 -18.53
C ASN A 7 -8.82 -28.78 -19.01
N GLU A 8 -8.40 -28.34 -20.19
CA GLU A 8 -7.04 -28.58 -20.71
C GLU A 8 -5.97 -27.94 -19.81
N ILE A 9 -6.18 -26.69 -19.38
CA ILE A 9 -5.26 -26.00 -18.48
C ILE A 9 -5.21 -26.70 -17.11
N ARG A 10 -6.35 -27.12 -16.56
CA ARG A 10 -6.38 -27.89 -15.30
C ARG A 10 -5.59 -29.20 -15.39
N GLN A 11 -5.69 -29.90 -16.52
CA GLN A 11 -4.90 -31.12 -16.77
C GLN A 11 -3.40 -30.80 -16.88
N GLN A 12 -3.02 -29.69 -17.50
CA GLN A 12 -1.64 -29.24 -17.55
C GLN A 12 -1.10 -28.85 -16.17
N ILE A 13 -1.91 -28.20 -15.33
CA ILE A 13 -1.55 -27.87 -13.93
C ILE A 13 -1.31 -29.15 -13.12
N ASP A 14 -2.20 -30.14 -13.23
CA ASP A 14 -2.05 -31.43 -12.56
C ASP A 14 -0.79 -32.20 -13.05
N ALA A 15 -0.55 -32.24 -14.36
CA ALA A 15 0.66 -32.83 -14.95
C ALA A 15 1.93 -32.08 -14.52
N TYR A 16 1.88 -30.75 -14.40
CA TYR A 16 2.97 -29.93 -13.90
C TYR A 16 3.32 -30.30 -12.46
N VAL A 17 2.31 -30.36 -11.58
CA VAL A 17 2.47 -30.73 -10.18
C VAL A 17 3.00 -32.16 -10.02
N LYS A 18 2.69 -33.06 -10.96
CA LYS A 18 3.23 -34.43 -11.02
C LYS A 18 4.63 -34.54 -11.64
N GLY A 19 5.15 -33.46 -12.25
CA GLY A 19 6.44 -33.45 -12.93
C GLY A 19 6.43 -34.19 -14.27
N GLU A 20 5.27 -34.25 -14.92
CA GLU A 20 5.05 -34.99 -16.18
C GLU A 20 5.16 -34.09 -17.42
N LEU A 21 5.20 -32.76 -17.24
CA LEU A 21 5.36 -31.80 -18.34
C LEU A 21 6.82 -31.67 -18.79
N THR A 22 7.01 -31.45 -20.08
CA THR A 22 8.28 -31.06 -20.69
C THR A 22 8.60 -29.58 -20.42
N GLU A 23 9.86 -29.17 -20.59
CA GLU A 23 10.28 -27.77 -20.40
C GLU A 23 9.52 -26.78 -21.31
N GLU A 24 9.15 -27.21 -22.51
CA GLU A 24 8.39 -26.41 -23.47
C GLU A 24 6.93 -26.23 -23.01
N GLU A 25 6.29 -27.30 -22.54
CA GLU A 25 4.93 -27.25 -21.99
C GLU A 25 4.85 -26.44 -20.69
N ILE A 26 5.89 -26.51 -19.87
CA ILE A 26 6.02 -25.68 -18.66
C ILE A 26 6.05 -24.21 -19.05
N LYS A 27 6.89 -23.84 -20.02
CA LYS A 27 6.99 -22.46 -20.50
C LYS A 27 5.67 -21.93 -21.07
N ASP A 28 4.95 -22.77 -21.80
CA ASP A 28 3.64 -22.41 -22.36
C ASP A 28 2.59 -22.23 -21.25
N LEU A 29 2.59 -23.10 -20.24
CA LEU A 29 1.72 -22.98 -19.07
C LEU A 29 2.00 -21.67 -18.29
N TRP A 30 3.27 -21.32 -18.06
CA TRP A 30 3.65 -20.04 -17.46
C TRP A 30 3.22 -18.83 -18.28
N THR A 31 3.23 -18.95 -19.61
CA THR A 31 2.74 -17.91 -20.51
C THR A 31 1.23 -17.72 -20.37
N GLU A 32 0.47 -18.78 -20.12
CA GLU A 32 -0.97 -18.67 -19.83
C GLU A 32 -1.24 -18.10 -18.43
N PHE A 33 -0.46 -18.44 -17.40
CA PHE A 33 -0.54 -17.78 -16.09
C PHE A 33 -0.29 -16.27 -16.17
N ALA A 34 0.69 -15.85 -16.98
CA ALA A 34 0.98 -14.43 -17.17
C ALA A 34 -0.16 -13.66 -17.84
N LYS A 35 -1.00 -14.34 -18.65
CA LYS A 35 -2.17 -13.76 -19.29
C LYS A 35 -3.40 -13.75 -18.37
N ASN A 36 -3.53 -14.78 -17.54
CA ASN A 36 -4.69 -15.06 -16.70
C ASN A 36 -4.22 -15.41 -15.27
N PRO A 37 -3.93 -14.40 -14.42
CA PRO A 37 -3.35 -14.61 -13.09
C PRO A 37 -4.23 -15.46 -12.15
N GLU A 38 -5.55 -15.48 -12.34
CA GLU A 38 -6.50 -16.28 -11.57
C GLU A 38 -6.29 -17.81 -11.69
N LEU A 39 -5.54 -18.25 -12.70
CA LEU A 39 -5.16 -19.67 -12.83
C LEU A 39 -4.12 -20.09 -11.79
N LEU A 40 -3.41 -19.13 -11.16
CA LEU A 40 -2.46 -19.42 -10.08
C LEU A 40 -3.17 -19.96 -8.83
N ASP A 41 -4.39 -19.50 -8.55
CA ASP A 41 -5.21 -19.99 -7.43
C ASP A 41 -5.50 -21.49 -7.58
N ILE A 42 -5.71 -21.96 -8.81
CA ILE A 42 -5.95 -23.39 -9.11
C ILE A 42 -4.68 -24.21 -8.86
N LEU A 43 -3.52 -23.72 -9.28
CA LEU A 43 -2.23 -24.37 -9.02
C LEU A 43 -1.95 -24.46 -7.52
N GLU A 44 -2.21 -23.39 -6.77
CA GLU A 44 -2.04 -23.36 -5.32
C GLU A 44 -2.93 -24.40 -4.63
N ILE A 45 -4.20 -24.51 -5.04
CA ILE A 45 -5.11 -25.53 -4.53
C ILE A 45 -4.59 -26.94 -4.83
N GLU A 46 -4.16 -27.23 -6.06
CA GLU A 46 -3.66 -28.57 -6.44
C GLU A 46 -2.38 -28.96 -5.68
N VAL A 47 -1.47 -28.00 -5.47
CA VAL A 47 -0.25 -28.22 -4.65
C VAL A 47 -0.61 -28.50 -3.20
N ASN A 48 -1.52 -27.72 -2.61
CA ASN A 48 -1.96 -27.89 -1.24
C ASN A 48 -2.73 -29.21 -1.03
N VAL A 49 -3.60 -29.58 -1.99
CA VAL A 49 -4.33 -30.86 -1.97
C VAL A 49 -3.35 -32.03 -2.09
N LYS A 50 -2.36 -31.96 -2.97
CA LYS A 50 -1.30 -32.97 -3.07
C LYS A 50 -0.51 -33.09 -1.77
N GLU A 51 -0.15 -31.98 -1.13
CA GLU A 51 0.57 -32.01 0.15
C GLU A 51 -0.26 -32.69 1.26
N VAL A 52 -1.56 -32.41 1.33
CA VAL A 52 -2.48 -33.05 2.29
C VAL A 52 -2.65 -34.54 2.00
N ILE A 53 -2.84 -34.92 0.74
CA ILE A 53 -2.95 -36.33 0.32
C ILE A 53 -1.63 -37.08 0.60
N GLU A 54 -0.48 -36.47 0.32
CA GLU A 54 0.82 -37.05 0.63
C GLU A 54 1.01 -37.21 2.13
N ARG A 55 0.63 -36.23 2.96
CA ARG A 55 0.66 -36.32 4.42
C ARG A 55 -0.24 -37.45 4.96
N GLU A 56 -1.44 -37.62 4.39
CA GLU A 56 -2.35 -38.71 4.76
C GLU A 56 -1.86 -40.09 4.26
N ALA A 57 -1.32 -40.18 3.05
CA ALA A 57 -0.76 -41.40 2.47
C ALA A 57 0.51 -41.85 3.22
N LEU A 58 1.36 -40.91 3.64
CA LEU A 58 2.55 -41.16 4.46
C LEU A 58 2.21 -41.66 5.88
N SER A 59 0.99 -41.42 6.36
CA SER A 59 0.52 -41.95 7.65
C SER A 59 0.13 -43.44 7.61
N SER A 60 -0.07 -44.03 6.42
CA SER A 60 -0.65 -45.39 6.27
C SER A 60 0.19 -46.40 5.46
N VAL A 61 1.37 -46.05 4.94
CA VAL A 61 2.19 -46.96 4.12
C VAL A 61 3.61 -47.11 4.65
N LYS A 62 4.05 -48.36 4.91
CA LYS A 62 5.48 -48.67 5.10
C LYS A 62 6.21 -48.53 3.76
N PRO A 63 7.29 -47.74 3.65
CA PRO A 63 7.87 -47.42 2.36
C PRO A 63 8.75 -48.57 1.85
N THR A 64 8.53 -48.99 0.60
CA THR A 64 9.57 -49.63 -0.20
C THR A 64 10.46 -48.54 -0.79
N ILE A 65 11.59 -48.30 -0.13
CA ILE A 65 12.59 -47.31 -0.53
C ILE A 65 13.42 -47.89 -1.68
N SER A 66 13.24 -47.40 -2.91
CA SER A 66 14.30 -47.50 -3.91
C SER A 66 15.43 -46.57 -3.48
N LYS A 67 16.59 -47.13 -3.11
CA LYS A 67 17.75 -46.34 -2.74
C LYS A 67 18.21 -45.52 -3.95
N LEU A 68 18.05 -44.22 -3.87
CA LEU A 68 18.75 -43.30 -4.77
C LEU A 68 20.28 -43.52 -4.61
N PRO A 69 21.07 -43.38 -5.68
CA PRO A 69 22.53 -43.43 -5.58
C PRO A 69 23.01 -42.43 -4.52
N SER A 70 23.99 -42.82 -3.69
CA SER A 70 24.43 -42.01 -2.53
C SER A 70 24.87 -40.58 -2.87
N TRP A 71 25.19 -40.30 -4.14
CA TRP A 71 25.58 -38.98 -4.60
C TRP A 71 24.41 -38.00 -4.81
N THR A 72 23.17 -38.48 -5.00
CA THR A 72 22.03 -37.58 -5.29
C THR A 72 21.68 -36.68 -4.10
N TRP A 73 21.91 -37.13 -2.86
CA TRP A 73 21.74 -36.29 -1.68
C TRP A 73 22.78 -35.17 -1.64
N HIS A 74 24.01 -35.44 -2.06
CA HIS A 74 25.05 -34.42 -2.20
C HIS A 74 24.74 -33.45 -3.35
N ALA A 75 24.19 -33.94 -4.47
CA ALA A 75 23.79 -33.11 -5.60
C ALA A 75 22.59 -32.19 -5.24
N ALA A 76 21.59 -32.72 -4.54
CA ALA A 76 20.44 -31.95 -4.05
C ALA A 76 20.88 -30.90 -3.01
N ALA A 77 21.71 -31.28 -2.04
CA ALA A 77 22.29 -30.35 -1.08
C ALA A 77 23.14 -29.26 -1.77
N ALA A 78 23.94 -29.63 -2.77
CA ALA A 78 24.74 -28.68 -3.55
C ALA A 78 23.87 -27.73 -4.38
N ALA A 79 22.75 -28.20 -4.95
CA ALA A 79 21.81 -27.36 -5.69
C ALA A 79 21.12 -26.35 -4.76
N VAL A 80 20.68 -26.77 -3.57
CA VAL A 80 20.11 -25.87 -2.56
C VAL A 80 21.14 -24.84 -2.11
N ILE A 81 22.38 -25.26 -1.83
CA ILE A 81 23.47 -24.34 -1.49
C ILE A 81 23.77 -23.39 -2.65
N ALA A 82 23.76 -23.86 -3.89
CA ALA A 82 24.00 -23.03 -5.07
C ALA A 82 22.87 -22.01 -5.30
N ILE A 83 21.61 -22.39 -5.07
CA ILE A 83 20.45 -21.48 -5.14
C ILE A 83 20.54 -20.43 -4.03
N ILE A 84 20.82 -20.84 -2.78
CA ILE A 84 21.03 -19.91 -1.66
C ILE A 84 22.20 -18.98 -1.95
N ALA A 85 23.32 -19.50 -2.46
CA ALA A 85 24.49 -18.71 -2.84
C ALA A 85 24.20 -17.80 -4.03
N LEU A 86 23.37 -18.22 -4.99
CA LEU A 86 22.92 -17.39 -6.12
C LEU A 86 22.02 -16.26 -5.61
N VAL A 87 21.07 -16.53 -4.71
CA VAL A 87 20.24 -15.49 -4.08
C VAL A 87 21.09 -14.54 -3.23
N GLN A 88 22.13 -15.03 -2.56
CA GLN A 88 23.08 -14.20 -1.79
C GLN A 88 24.08 -13.42 -2.66
N LEU A 89 24.52 -13.98 -3.79
CA LEU A 89 25.45 -13.33 -4.74
C LEU A 89 24.72 -12.32 -5.62
N PHE A 90 23.49 -12.63 -6.00
CA PHE A 90 22.55 -11.74 -6.65
C PHE A 90 21.55 -11.24 -5.61
N GLN A 91 22.02 -10.55 -4.57
CA GLN A 91 21.17 -9.66 -3.78
C GLN A 91 20.53 -8.65 -4.76
N VAL A 92 19.45 -9.05 -5.43
CA VAL A 92 18.58 -8.14 -6.16
C VAL A 92 17.76 -7.45 -5.09
N ASN A 93 18.44 -6.66 -4.26
CA ASN A 93 17.85 -5.46 -3.73
C ASN A 93 17.61 -4.62 -4.98
N THR A 94 16.46 -4.78 -5.64
CA THR A 94 15.95 -3.66 -6.42
C THR A 94 15.73 -2.57 -5.37
N PRO A 95 16.59 -1.55 -5.29
CA PRO A 95 16.37 -0.49 -4.32
C PRO A 95 15.06 0.15 -4.75
N THR A 96 14.00 -0.12 -4.00
CA THR A 96 12.72 0.52 -4.25
C THR A 96 12.95 2.01 -3.97
N GLU A 97 12.86 2.83 -5.01
CA GLU A 97 13.09 4.27 -4.92
C GLU A 97 12.03 4.91 -4.00
N MET A 98 12.42 5.90 -3.18
CA MET A 98 11.50 6.56 -2.23
C MET A 98 10.26 7.12 -2.93
N ASN A 99 10.42 7.65 -4.14
CA ASN A 99 9.33 8.24 -4.93
C ASN A 99 8.20 7.26 -5.27
N GLN A 100 8.41 5.94 -5.19
CA GLN A 100 7.37 4.93 -5.40
C GLN A 100 6.39 4.84 -4.24
N PHE A 101 6.75 5.36 -3.07
CA PHE A 101 5.93 5.36 -1.86
C PHE A 101 5.31 6.72 -1.53
N VAL A 102 5.90 7.79 -2.06
CA VAL A 102 5.46 9.18 -1.82
C VAL A 102 4.30 9.54 -2.73
N VAL A 103 3.31 10.24 -2.17
CA VAL A 103 2.18 10.80 -2.90
C VAL A 103 2.67 11.85 -3.88
N GLN A 104 2.59 11.61 -5.19
CA GLN A 104 3.07 12.57 -6.19
C GLN A 104 2.10 13.74 -6.38
N ASN A 105 0.79 13.45 -6.37
CA ASN A 105 -0.28 14.42 -6.52
C ASN A 105 -1.46 13.98 -5.65
N ILE A 106 -2.05 14.92 -4.91
CA ILE A 106 -3.21 14.67 -4.07
C ILE A 106 -4.48 15.00 -4.88
N GLU A 107 -5.31 13.99 -5.12
CA GLU A 107 -6.54 14.13 -5.89
C GLU A 107 -7.56 15.07 -5.20
N PRO A 108 -8.34 15.87 -5.95
CA PRO A 108 -9.32 16.79 -5.37
C PRO A 108 -10.32 16.12 -4.41
N GLY A 109 -10.65 14.84 -4.62
CA GLY A 109 -11.55 14.08 -3.74
C GLY A 109 -11.01 13.87 -2.32
N GLN A 110 -9.77 14.24 -2.05
CA GLN A 110 -9.18 14.21 -0.71
C GLN A 110 -9.47 15.47 0.11
N LEU A 111 -9.91 16.56 -0.53
CA LEU A 111 -10.30 17.78 0.16
C LEU A 111 -11.54 17.56 1.02
N GLU A 112 -11.54 18.18 2.18
CA GLU A 112 -12.66 18.18 3.10
C GLU A 112 -13.64 19.30 2.75
N THR A 113 -14.89 18.93 2.56
CA THR A 113 -16.00 19.84 2.28
C THR A 113 -17.04 19.75 3.40
N SER A 114 -18.19 20.40 3.25
CA SER A 114 -19.31 20.18 4.16
C SER A 114 -19.68 18.70 4.16
N ASP A 115 -19.94 18.11 5.33
CA ASP A 115 -20.30 16.69 5.45
C ASP A 115 -21.48 16.39 4.52
N GLY A 116 -21.28 15.47 3.58
CA GLY A 116 -22.18 15.22 2.46
C GLY A 116 -23.65 15.17 2.91
N VAL A 117 -24.46 16.05 2.34
CA VAL A 117 -25.89 16.28 2.64
C VAL A 117 -26.65 14.95 2.75
N ARG A 118 -26.79 14.42 3.97
CA ARG A 118 -27.59 13.22 4.27
C ARG A 118 -28.72 13.46 5.25
N ALA A 119 -28.72 14.57 5.97
CA ALA A 119 -29.79 14.92 6.89
C ALA A 119 -30.61 16.10 6.35
N LYS A 120 -31.93 15.97 6.45
CA LYS A 120 -32.94 16.91 5.96
C LYS A 120 -32.89 18.29 6.63
N ASP A 121 -32.10 18.44 7.70
CA ASP A 121 -32.12 19.58 8.61
C ASP A 121 -30.73 20.23 8.85
N ILE A 122 -29.70 19.90 8.05
CA ILE A 122 -28.38 20.57 8.18
C ILE A 122 -28.46 21.98 7.57
N ARG A 123 -28.27 23.01 8.40
CA ARG A 123 -28.04 24.38 7.93
C ARG A 123 -26.62 24.46 7.40
N ILE A 124 -26.47 24.62 6.08
CA ILE A 124 -25.20 25.01 5.46
C ILE A 124 -24.77 26.35 6.06
N THR A 125 -23.59 26.38 6.67
CA THR A 125 -23.01 27.61 7.23
C THR A 125 -22.28 28.41 6.16
N THR A 126 -21.86 29.62 6.50
CA THR A 126 -20.98 30.41 5.63
C THR A 126 -19.63 29.71 5.44
N ALA A 127 -19.08 29.10 6.50
CA ALA A 127 -17.83 28.36 6.43
C ALA A 127 -17.94 27.14 5.51
N ASP A 128 -19.04 26.38 5.60
CA ASP A 128 -19.34 25.28 4.65
C ASP A 128 -19.38 25.77 3.21
N SER A 129 -20.05 26.91 2.98
CA SER A 129 -20.16 27.49 1.63
C SER A 129 -18.80 27.89 1.08
N LEU A 130 -17.94 28.49 1.91
CA LEU A 130 -16.58 28.88 1.53
C LEU A 130 -15.70 27.66 1.22
N LEU A 131 -15.77 26.60 2.04
CA LEU A 131 -15.07 25.33 1.78
C LEU A 131 -15.52 24.70 0.46
N ASN A 132 -16.84 24.68 0.20
CA ASN A 132 -17.41 24.13 -1.04
C ASN A 132 -17.01 24.95 -2.27
N LEU A 133 -17.00 26.29 -2.17
CA LEU A 133 -16.50 27.17 -3.23
C LEU A 133 -14.99 26.97 -3.47
N GLY A 134 -14.22 26.74 -2.41
CA GLY A 134 -12.79 26.44 -2.53
C GLY A 134 -12.55 25.13 -3.27
N PHE A 135 -13.32 24.10 -2.94
CA PHE A 135 -13.32 22.84 -3.68
C PHE A 135 -13.71 23.01 -5.15
N GLU A 136 -14.77 23.76 -5.46
CA GLU A 136 -15.18 24.08 -6.84
C GLU A 136 -14.05 24.80 -7.61
N ALA A 137 -13.37 25.73 -6.95
CA ALA A 137 -12.24 26.45 -7.53
C ALA A 137 -11.09 25.50 -7.90
N ILE A 138 -10.77 24.52 -7.04
CA ILE A 138 -9.79 23.46 -7.36
C ILE A 138 -10.24 22.61 -8.54
N VAL A 139 -11.49 22.15 -8.57
CA VAL A 139 -12.02 21.36 -9.70
C VAL A 139 -11.98 22.17 -11.01
N SER A 140 -12.06 23.50 -10.92
CA SER A 140 -11.99 24.42 -12.07
C SER A 140 -10.57 24.84 -12.44
N GLY A 141 -9.53 24.34 -11.75
CA GLY A 141 -8.13 24.71 -11.98
C GLY A 141 -7.80 26.16 -11.59
N ASN A 142 -8.43 26.65 -10.51
CA ASN A 142 -8.18 27.98 -9.96
C ASN A 142 -7.72 27.88 -8.50
N GLU A 143 -6.49 27.41 -8.34
CA GLU A 143 -5.81 27.15 -7.08
C GLU A 143 -5.68 28.43 -6.24
N ASN A 144 -5.31 29.54 -6.89
CA ASN A 144 -5.24 30.86 -6.25
C ASN A 144 -6.57 31.28 -5.60
N ARG A 145 -7.70 31.03 -6.27
CA ARG A 145 -9.02 31.36 -5.71
C ARG A 145 -9.36 30.41 -4.56
N ALA A 146 -9.00 29.13 -4.65
CA ALA A 146 -9.19 28.17 -3.58
C ALA A 146 -8.42 28.58 -2.31
N LEU A 147 -7.14 28.94 -2.44
CA LEU A 147 -6.31 29.42 -1.34
C LEU A 147 -6.93 30.64 -0.65
N GLN A 148 -7.41 31.63 -1.40
CA GLN A 148 -8.09 32.80 -0.83
C GLN A 148 -9.35 32.43 -0.05
N LEU A 149 -10.12 31.44 -0.52
CA LEU A 149 -11.33 30.98 0.14
C LEU A 149 -11.01 30.23 1.42
N PHE A 150 -9.99 29.35 1.40
CA PHE A 150 -9.55 28.66 2.61
C PHE A 150 -8.94 29.62 3.64
N ASP A 151 -8.18 30.62 3.21
CA ASP A 151 -7.68 31.69 4.08
C ASP A 151 -8.81 32.51 4.70
N GLU A 152 -9.90 32.74 3.97
CA GLU A 152 -11.09 33.38 4.52
C GLU A 152 -11.76 32.51 5.60
N VAL A 153 -11.79 31.19 5.43
CA VAL A 153 -12.27 30.27 6.47
C VAL A 153 -11.36 30.34 7.69
N ILE A 154 -10.06 30.17 7.52
CA ILE A 154 -9.06 30.24 8.60
C ILE A 154 -9.16 31.56 9.38
N SER A 155 -9.36 32.69 8.69
CA SER A 155 -9.42 33.99 9.34
C SER A 155 -10.71 34.25 10.13
N LYS A 156 -11.83 33.62 9.74
CA LYS A 156 -13.17 33.99 10.26
C LYS A 156 -13.87 32.86 11.03
N TYR A 157 -13.44 31.62 10.82
CA TYR A 157 -14.06 30.38 11.27
C TYR A 157 -12.95 29.36 11.62
N ASP A 158 -12.00 29.76 12.48
CA ASP A 158 -10.83 28.93 12.83
C ASP A 158 -11.15 27.77 13.79
N GLU A 159 -12.38 27.71 14.30
CA GLU A 159 -12.84 26.65 15.17
C GLU A 159 -13.02 25.30 14.45
N GLU A 160 -12.98 24.20 15.20
CA GLU A 160 -13.37 22.88 14.70
C GLU A 160 -14.87 22.89 14.31
N PRO A 161 -15.25 22.26 13.18
CA PRO A 161 -14.40 21.50 12.23
C PRO A 161 -13.80 22.37 11.11
N TYR A 162 -14.11 23.66 11.03
CA TYR A 162 -13.82 24.48 9.85
C TYR A 162 -12.34 24.82 9.71
N GLY A 163 -11.68 25.22 10.80
CA GLY A 163 -10.25 25.55 10.80
C GLY A 163 -9.41 24.35 10.37
N SER A 164 -9.63 23.17 10.98
CA SER A 164 -8.90 21.94 10.63
C SER A 164 -9.12 21.54 9.15
N LYS A 165 -10.36 21.58 8.66
CA LYS A 165 -10.66 21.33 7.23
C LYS A 165 -9.97 22.34 6.30
N ALA A 166 -10.02 23.63 6.62
CA ALA A 166 -9.45 24.67 5.78
C ALA A 166 -7.92 24.61 5.72
N PHE A 167 -7.26 24.38 6.85
CA PHE A 167 -5.82 24.16 6.90
C PHE A 167 -5.40 22.90 6.14
N LEU A 168 -6.14 21.79 6.28
CA LEU A 168 -5.87 20.57 5.52
C LEU A 168 -5.97 20.84 4.01
N ASN A 169 -7.06 21.47 3.57
CA ASN A 169 -7.27 21.79 2.15
C ASN A 169 -6.19 22.73 1.62
N LYS A 170 -5.84 23.78 2.38
CA LYS A 170 -4.75 24.69 2.03
C LYS A 170 -3.43 23.94 1.85
N GLY A 171 -3.09 23.04 2.79
CA GLY A 171 -1.89 22.21 2.69
C GLY A 171 -1.90 21.31 1.47
N ILE A 172 -3.04 20.73 1.10
CA ILE A 172 -3.19 19.91 -0.11
C ILE A 172 -2.88 20.71 -1.38
N VAL A 173 -3.39 21.95 -1.48
CA VAL A 173 -3.13 22.81 -2.65
C VAL A 173 -1.65 23.15 -2.74
N LEU A 174 -1.06 23.62 -1.64
CA LEU A 174 0.36 23.99 -1.59
C LEU A 174 1.28 22.80 -1.88
N TYR A 175 0.94 21.62 -1.37
CA TYR A 175 1.67 20.39 -1.65
C TYR A 175 1.69 20.07 -3.16
N ASN A 176 0.55 20.18 -3.83
CA ASN A 176 0.43 19.93 -5.27
C ASN A 176 1.15 21.00 -6.11
N GLU A 177 1.32 22.21 -5.57
CA GLU A 177 2.15 23.27 -6.15
C GLU A 177 3.64 23.13 -5.82
N SER A 178 4.03 22.07 -5.10
CA SER A 178 5.40 21.82 -4.60
C SER A 178 5.93 22.87 -3.60
N GLU A 179 5.05 23.67 -3.01
CA GLU A 179 5.34 24.61 -1.92
C GLU A 179 5.30 23.83 -0.58
N TYR A 180 6.28 22.94 -0.41
CA TYR A 180 6.26 21.93 0.65
C TYR A 180 6.42 22.52 2.06
N ASP A 181 7.21 23.58 2.24
CA ASP A 181 7.41 24.22 3.54
C ASP A 181 6.10 24.81 4.07
N GLU A 182 5.36 25.54 3.24
CA GLU A 182 4.06 26.09 3.58
C GLU A 182 2.99 25.00 3.76
N ALA A 183 3.06 23.93 2.96
CA ALA A 183 2.18 22.78 3.11
C ALA A 183 2.39 22.08 4.46
N ILE A 184 3.64 21.91 4.91
CA ILE A 184 4.00 21.33 6.21
C ILE A 184 3.35 22.12 7.34
N GLU A 185 3.48 23.45 7.32
CA GLU A 185 2.88 24.30 8.35
C GLU A 185 1.35 24.20 8.32
N ALA A 186 0.74 24.20 7.14
CA ALA A 186 -0.71 24.02 7.01
C ALA A 186 -1.19 22.66 7.56
N PHE A 187 -0.48 21.56 7.29
CA PHE A 187 -0.83 20.24 7.81
C PHE A 187 -0.66 20.15 9.34
N LYS A 188 0.40 20.76 9.91
CA LYS A 188 0.57 20.86 11.37
C LYS A 188 -0.58 21.64 12.00
N GLU A 189 -0.92 22.80 11.44
CA GLU A 189 -2.02 23.63 11.94
C GLU A 189 -3.38 22.93 11.84
N SER A 190 -3.59 22.11 10.80
CA SER A 190 -4.75 21.22 10.68
C SER A 190 -4.77 20.20 11.81
N ALA A 191 -3.69 19.45 12.02
CA ALA A 191 -3.61 18.40 13.05
C ALA A 191 -3.83 18.98 14.46
N ASN A 192 -3.26 20.16 14.74
CA ASN A 192 -3.39 20.85 16.04
C ASN A 192 -4.81 21.30 16.37
N ARG A 193 -5.69 21.42 15.38
CA ARG A 193 -7.10 21.86 15.53
C ARG A 193 -8.11 20.73 15.57
N VAL A 194 -7.68 19.49 15.31
CA VAL A 194 -8.61 18.36 15.37
C VAL A 194 -8.94 18.06 16.82
N GLU A 195 -10.22 18.12 17.17
CA GLU A 195 -10.72 17.64 18.46
C GLU A 195 -11.20 16.18 18.34
N ASP A 196 -12.14 15.89 17.44
CA ASP A 196 -12.81 14.58 17.37
C ASP A 196 -12.66 13.85 16.02
N SER A 197 -12.17 14.51 14.97
CA SER A 197 -12.13 13.93 13.62
C SER A 197 -10.88 13.09 13.34
N ARG A 198 -10.93 11.80 13.71
CA ARG A 198 -9.87 10.81 13.42
C ARG A 198 -9.43 10.82 11.94
N MET A 199 -10.38 10.98 11.01
CA MET A 199 -10.11 10.98 9.57
C MET A 199 -9.30 12.20 9.12
N ILE A 200 -9.64 13.41 9.61
CA ILE A 200 -8.90 14.63 9.29
C ILE A 200 -7.49 14.56 9.90
N LEU A 201 -7.38 14.06 11.13
CA LEU A 201 -6.09 13.89 11.80
C LEU A 201 -5.18 12.92 11.03
N GLU A 202 -5.73 11.81 10.55
CA GLU A 202 -4.98 10.83 9.75
C GLU A 202 -4.48 11.44 8.44
N LYS A 203 -5.36 12.16 7.71
CA LYS A 203 -4.99 12.87 6.49
C LYS A 203 -3.87 13.89 6.73
N ALA A 204 -4.01 14.71 7.78
CA ALA A 204 -3.04 15.74 8.12
C ALA A 204 -1.65 15.14 8.37
N TYR A 205 -1.56 14.07 9.18
CA TYR A 205 -0.28 13.39 9.43
C TYR A 205 0.27 12.66 8.20
N TRP A 206 -0.60 12.02 7.41
CA TRP A 206 -0.19 11.32 6.19
C TRP A 206 0.44 12.29 5.20
N TYR A 207 -0.21 13.42 4.91
CA TYR A 207 0.32 14.40 3.98
C TYR A 207 1.48 15.22 4.55
N LEU A 208 1.51 15.48 5.87
CA LEU A 208 2.67 16.05 6.54
C LEU A 208 3.92 15.18 6.33
N GLY A 209 3.81 13.87 6.56
CA GLY A 209 4.91 12.94 6.35
C GLY A 209 5.42 12.93 4.91
N ASN A 210 4.50 12.95 3.93
CA ASN A 210 4.86 13.05 2.52
C ASN A 210 5.53 14.38 2.17
N ALA A 211 5.07 15.51 2.73
CA ALA A 211 5.68 16.81 2.50
C ALA A 211 7.10 16.89 3.07
N LEU A 212 7.31 16.35 4.28
CA LEU A 212 8.62 16.26 4.92
C LEU A 212 9.62 15.41 4.10
N ILE A 213 9.16 14.34 3.45
CA ILE A 213 10.03 13.55 2.56
C ILE A 213 10.50 14.37 1.36
N ASN A 214 9.62 15.20 0.78
CA ASN A 214 9.98 16.01 -0.38
C ASN A 214 11.04 17.08 -0.07
N ILE A 215 11.15 17.54 1.18
CA ILE A 215 12.22 18.44 1.63
C ILE A 215 13.42 17.72 2.26
N GLY A 216 13.37 16.40 2.40
CA GLY A 216 14.45 15.57 2.91
C GLY A 216 14.50 15.38 4.42
N GLU A 217 13.48 15.82 5.16
CA GLU A 217 13.39 15.71 6.63
C GLU A 217 12.83 14.33 7.03
N LEU A 218 13.64 13.28 6.82
CA LEU A 218 13.18 11.88 6.87
C LEU A 218 12.80 11.38 8.28
N GLU A 219 13.45 11.86 9.34
CA GLU A 219 13.12 11.46 10.73
C GLU A 219 11.79 12.04 11.19
N GLU A 220 11.54 13.29 10.83
CA GLU A 220 10.27 13.98 11.11
C GLU A 220 9.16 13.38 10.25
N ALA A 221 9.45 13.06 8.99
CA ALA A 221 8.55 12.32 8.13
C ALA A 221 8.16 10.96 8.74
N ARG A 222 9.14 10.17 9.21
CA ARG A 222 8.88 8.90 9.89
C ARG A 222 7.94 9.08 11.07
N SER A 223 8.16 10.11 11.88
CA SER A 223 7.31 10.42 13.03
C SER A 223 5.87 10.73 12.60
N ALA A 224 5.68 11.62 11.61
CA ALA A 224 4.36 11.98 11.10
C ALA A 224 3.64 10.78 10.45
N VAL A 225 4.34 9.97 9.63
CA VAL A 225 3.74 8.78 9.02
C VAL A 225 3.37 7.73 10.08
N TYR A 226 4.13 7.63 11.17
CA TYR A 226 3.79 6.75 12.30
C TYR A 226 2.52 7.20 13.02
N GLU A 227 2.32 8.51 13.21
CA GLU A 227 1.05 9.04 13.72
C GLU A 227 -0.13 8.67 12.81
N ALA A 228 0.01 8.80 11.49
CA ALA A 228 -1.01 8.35 10.53
C ALA A 228 -1.27 6.84 10.62
N TYR A 229 -0.23 6.03 10.75
CA TYR A 229 -0.34 4.57 10.89
C TYR A 229 -1.14 4.15 12.13
N LYS A 230 -0.86 4.76 13.30
CA LYS A 230 -1.57 4.49 14.57
C LYS A 230 -3.05 4.83 14.53
N LEU A 231 -3.46 5.71 13.61
CA LEU A 231 -4.86 6.06 13.42
C LEU A 231 -5.62 5.01 12.62
N GLU A 232 -5.02 3.89 12.22
CA GLU A 232 -5.64 2.69 11.61
C GLU A 232 -6.75 2.96 10.58
N GLY A 233 -6.66 4.05 9.82
CA GLY A 233 -7.65 4.42 8.83
C GLY A 233 -7.22 4.02 7.42
N ILE A 234 -7.65 4.82 6.44
CA ILE A 234 -7.46 4.48 5.03
C ILE A 234 -5.98 4.51 4.61
N PHE A 235 -5.14 5.26 5.35
CA PHE A 235 -3.72 5.39 5.06
C PHE A 235 -2.86 4.40 5.84
N ARG A 236 -3.42 3.54 6.70
CA ARG A 236 -2.63 2.58 7.50
C ARG A 236 -1.70 1.70 6.65
N LYS A 237 -2.25 1.02 5.63
CA LYS A 237 -1.46 0.13 4.74
C LYS A 237 -0.36 0.89 3.97
N PRO A 238 -0.63 2.03 3.28
CA PRO A 238 0.45 2.79 2.64
C PRO A 238 1.44 3.41 3.65
N ALA A 239 0.99 3.88 4.81
CA ALA A 239 1.84 4.38 5.88
C ALA A 239 2.82 3.32 6.38
N PHE A 240 2.35 2.08 6.61
CA PHE A 240 3.22 0.96 6.98
C PHE A 240 4.32 0.70 5.94
N ARG A 241 3.96 0.66 4.65
CA ARG A 241 4.95 0.46 3.57
C ARG A 241 5.99 1.58 3.54
N LEU A 242 5.55 2.83 3.69
CA LEU A 242 6.42 3.99 3.71
C LEU A 242 7.33 4.00 4.96
N LEU A 243 6.80 3.63 6.14
CA LEU A 243 7.59 3.49 7.36
C LEU A 243 8.69 2.44 7.21
N LYS A 244 8.38 1.28 6.60
CA LYS A 244 9.39 0.26 6.32
C LYS A 244 10.52 0.82 5.44
N LYS A 245 10.18 1.60 4.42
CA LYS A 245 11.15 2.26 3.54
C LYS A 245 11.98 3.32 4.28
N LEU A 246 11.34 4.20 5.05
CA LEU A 246 12.02 5.22 5.87
C LEU A 246 12.98 4.59 6.89
N SER A 247 12.53 3.58 7.63
CA SER A 247 13.36 2.84 8.58
C SER A 247 14.60 2.23 7.88
N SER A 248 14.41 1.59 6.72
CA SER A 248 15.52 1.07 5.92
C SER A 248 16.51 2.15 5.50
N ASP A 249 16.04 3.32 5.05
CA ASP A 249 16.90 4.41 4.56
C ASP A 249 17.62 5.15 5.69
N LEU A 250 17.02 5.21 6.87
CA LEU A 250 17.61 5.78 8.08
C LEU A 250 18.59 4.80 8.78
N GLY A 251 18.68 3.55 8.31
CA GLY A 251 19.51 2.51 8.93
C GLY A 251 18.92 1.94 10.23
N ASN A 252 17.65 2.24 10.52
CA ASN A 252 16.92 1.72 11.67
C ASN A 252 16.20 0.43 11.26
N VAL A 253 16.68 -0.73 11.72
CA VAL A 253 16.13 -2.05 11.34
C VAL A 253 15.17 -2.61 12.40
N ASP A 254 14.82 -1.82 13.41
CA ASP A 254 13.90 -2.24 14.44
C ASP A 254 12.45 -2.01 13.99
N TYR A 255 11.70 -3.11 13.86
CA TYR A 255 10.30 -3.14 13.45
C TYR A 255 9.36 -3.51 14.62
N GLU A 256 9.87 -3.58 15.85
CA GLU A 256 9.05 -3.95 17.03
C GLU A 256 7.89 -2.99 17.29
N GLU A 257 7.94 -1.77 16.73
CA GLU A 257 6.89 -0.75 16.86
C GLU A 257 5.66 -0.99 15.96
N PHE A 258 5.70 -1.95 15.01
CA PHE A 258 4.61 -2.15 14.05
C PHE A 258 3.74 -3.38 14.37
N ASP A 259 2.45 -3.17 14.62
CA ASP A 259 1.44 -4.24 14.67
C ASP A 259 1.11 -4.80 13.27
N THR A 260 1.71 -5.95 12.95
CA THR A 260 1.61 -6.57 11.61
C THR A 260 0.41 -7.52 11.44
N GLU A 261 -0.30 -7.90 12.51
CA GLU A 261 -1.31 -8.96 12.48
C GLU A 261 -2.60 -8.59 11.73
N GLN A 262 -2.81 -7.32 11.39
CA GLN A 262 -4.03 -6.81 10.74
C GLN A 262 -3.80 -6.26 9.32
N LEU A 263 -2.62 -6.47 8.74
CA LEU A 263 -2.25 -5.88 7.45
C LEU A 263 -2.45 -6.79 6.24
N ASP A 264 -2.81 -8.06 6.46
CA ASP A 264 -3.17 -9.06 5.45
C ASP A 264 -4.57 -8.79 4.88
#